data_AF-D8LYF3-F1
#
_entry.id   AF-D8LYF3-F1
#
_cell.length_a   1.000
_cell.length_b   1.000
_cell.length_c   1.000
_cell.angle_alpha   90.00
_cell.angle_beta   90.00
_cell.angle_gamma   90.00
#
_symmetry.space_group_name_H-M   'P 1'
#
loop_
_entity.id
_entity.type
_entity.pdbx_description
1 polymer ?
#
loop_
_entity_poly.entity_id
_entity_poly.type
_entity_poly.pdbx_seq_one_letter_code
_entity_poly.pdbx_strand_id
1 'polypeptide(L)'
;MSLWPMICDGDTEVDSRCWHHGTILTPEAPHPAHGSFTDLKALVEAIHSRGMRVLFDVDWTGFSNASVFYDYDQSGHPSSYGPLFEPGEEYRYNAHLSQKPRLTEDQAMFSLFASTLDAFTGPLGFDGVYWKGLLCLRLDGARCAHGQGSENAALAAMLRSVVGHFPAVRLWFGEDDDNLHATTRHSIQNIVDAVGQGGLGFHAKRDLAGFPVFPVSHA
;
A
#
# COMPACT_ATOMS: atom_id res chain seq x y z
N MET A 1 0.32 1.28 -14.42
CA MET A 1 1.57 0.49 -14.47
C MET A 1 2.27 0.67 -13.14
N SER A 2 2.81 -0.39 -12.55
CA SER A 2 3.54 -0.29 -11.29
C SER A 2 5.00 0.08 -11.49
N LEU A 3 5.53 0.84 -10.54
CA LEU A 3 6.94 1.17 -10.44
C LEU A 3 7.77 0.07 -9.79
N TRP A 4 7.14 -0.87 -9.08
CA TRP A 4 7.82 -1.97 -8.40
C TRP A 4 7.70 -3.29 -9.18
N PRO A 5 8.67 -4.21 -9.05
CA PRO A 5 8.54 -5.57 -9.54
C PRO A 5 7.35 -6.26 -8.85
N MET A 6 6.44 -6.80 -9.65
CA MET A 6 5.25 -7.51 -9.15
C MET A 6 4.93 -8.71 -10.02
N ILE A 7 4.21 -9.67 -9.47
CA ILE A 7 3.61 -10.80 -10.18
C ILE A 7 2.08 -10.67 -10.10
N CYS A 8 1.39 -10.86 -11.23
CA CYS A 8 -0.08 -10.86 -11.28
C CYS A 8 -0.67 -12.04 -10.53
N ASP A 9 -1.90 -11.90 -10.06
CA ASP A 9 -2.66 -13.00 -9.44
C ASP A 9 -2.71 -14.23 -10.38
N GLY A 10 -2.08 -15.33 -9.97
CA GLY A 10 -2.06 -16.59 -10.73
C GLY A 10 -0.91 -16.74 -11.74
N ASP A 11 -0.08 -15.72 -11.91
CA ASP A 11 1.08 -15.75 -12.81
C ASP A 11 2.37 -16.11 -12.07
N THR A 12 3.44 -16.37 -12.83
CA THR A 12 4.80 -16.62 -12.29
C THR A 12 5.85 -15.65 -12.81
N GLU A 13 5.47 -14.75 -13.71
CA GLU A 13 6.38 -13.79 -14.34
C GLU A 13 6.15 -12.38 -13.81
N VAL A 14 7.23 -11.59 -13.80
CA VAL A 14 7.19 -10.19 -13.38
C VAL A 14 6.51 -9.35 -14.45
N ASP A 15 5.41 -8.67 -14.10
CA ASP A 15 4.65 -7.83 -15.03
C ASP A 15 4.16 -6.52 -14.39
N SER A 16 4.53 -5.40 -15.02
CA SER A 16 4.17 -4.05 -14.59
C SER A 16 2.69 -3.68 -14.77
N ARG A 17 1.92 -4.48 -15.51
CA ARG A 17 0.48 -4.30 -15.74
C ARG A 17 -0.36 -4.78 -14.56
N CYS A 18 0.23 -5.53 -13.62
CA CYS A 18 -0.43 -6.08 -12.44
C CYS A 18 -0.75 -5.05 -11.35
N TRP A 19 -0.77 -3.75 -11.67
CA TRP A 19 -0.80 -2.63 -10.72
C TRP A 19 -1.97 -2.65 -9.73
N HIS A 20 -3.06 -3.37 -10.04
CA HIS A 20 -4.23 -3.50 -9.17
C HIS A 20 -4.43 -4.93 -8.62
N HIS A 21 -3.81 -5.93 -9.25
CA HIS A 21 -4.02 -7.35 -8.98
C HIS A 21 -2.69 -8.08 -9.06
N GLY A 22 -1.78 -7.74 -8.14
CA GLY A 22 -0.48 -8.38 -8.07
C GLY A 22 0.16 -8.24 -6.71
N THR A 23 1.14 -9.10 -6.45
CA THR A 23 1.99 -9.06 -5.26
C THR A 23 3.28 -8.31 -5.57
N ILE A 24 3.68 -7.38 -4.72
CA ILE A 24 5.00 -6.72 -4.79
C ILE A 24 6.10 -7.66 -4.33
N LEU A 25 7.11 -7.84 -5.17
CA LEU A 25 8.27 -8.68 -4.85
C LEU A 25 9.25 -7.95 -3.93
N THR A 26 9.60 -6.72 -4.29
CA THR A 26 10.45 -5.82 -3.50
C THR A 26 10.05 -4.35 -3.75
N PRO A 27 9.70 -3.58 -2.71
CA PRO A 27 9.35 -2.16 -2.87
C PRO A 27 10.58 -1.23 -3.00
N GLU A 28 11.80 -1.77 -2.87
CA GLU A 28 13.03 -0.98 -2.86
C GLU A 28 13.69 -0.83 -4.24
N ALA A 29 13.20 -1.56 -5.25
CA ALA A 29 13.77 -1.55 -6.59
C ALA A 29 12.74 -1.08 -7.62
N PRO A 30 13.17 -0.33 -8.67
CA PRO A 30 12.32 -0.09 -9.81
C PRO A 30 12.06 -1.39 -10.57
N HIS A 31 10.91 -1.46 -11.22
CA HIS A 31 10.55 -2.59 -12.06
C HIS A 31 11.60 -2.79 -13.18
N PRO A 32 12.11 -4.02 -13.42
CA PRO A 32 13.25 -4.25 -14.33
C PRO A 32 13.01 -3.76 -15.76
N ALA A 33 11.75 -3.78 -16.22
CA ALA A 33 11.36 -3.29 -17.55
C ALA A 33 11.43 -1.77 -17.73
N HIS A 34 11.54 -0.98 -16.66
CA HIS A 34 11.38 0.49 -16.71
C HIS A 34 12.67 1.26 -16.45
N GLY A 35 13.81 0.56 -16.43
CA GLY A 35 15.13 1.17 -16.27
C GLY A 35 15.55 1.35 -14.82
N SER A 36 16.50 2.27 -14.61
CA SER A 36 17.14 2.54 -13.33
C SER A 36 16.44 3.67 -12.55
N PHE A 37 16.87 3.89 -11.31
CA PHE A 37 16.46 5.07 -10.54
C PHE A 37 16.83 6.40 -11.23
N THR A 38 17.91 6.44 -12.00
CA THR A 38 18.30 7.62 -12.79
C THR A 38 17.28 7.91 -13.89
N ASP A 39 16.82 6.86 -14.58
CA ASP A 39 15.81 6.98 -15.64
C ASP A 39 14.46 7.43 -15.05
N LEU A 40 14.10 6.86 -13.89
CA LEU A 40 12.90 7.25 -13.16
C LEU A 40 12.93 8.72 -12.71
N LYS A 41 14.07 9.18 -12.19
CA LYS A 41 14.27 10.59 -11.81
C LYS A 41 14.13 11.52 -13.02
N ALA A 42 14.78 11.20 -14.14
CA ALA A 42 14.69 11.98 -15.37
C ALA A 42 13.25 12.06 -15.90
N LEU A 43 12.48 10.97 -15.77
CA LEU A 43 11.06 10.97 -16.11
C LEU A 43 10.25 11.92 -15.22
N VAL A 44 10.44 11.88 -13.89
CA VAL A 44 9.74 12.77 -12.95
C VAL A 44 10.06 14.23 -13.26
N GLU A 45 11.33 14.57 -13.47
CA GLU A 45 11.76 15.91 -13.87
C GLU A 45 11.11 16.36 -15.20
N ALA A 46 11.02 15.46 -16.18
CA ALA A 46 10.35 15.75 -17.45
C ALA A 46 8.84 15.98 -17.27
N ILE A 47 8.17 15.24 -16.38
CA ILE A 47 6.75 15.46 -16.07
C ILE A 47 6.56 16.82 -15.36
N HIS A 48 7.43 17.15 -14.40
CA HIS A 48 7.43 18.44 -13.72
C HIS A 48 7.66 19.61 -14.67
N SER A 49 8.51 19.46 -15.69
CA SER A 49 8.74 20.50 -16.72
C SER A 49 7.46 20.86 -17.50
N ARG A 50 6.45 19.99 -17.46
CA ARG A 50 5.13 20.21 -18.06
C ARG A 50 4.09 20.73 -17.05
N GLY A 51 4.51 21.10 -15.84
CA GLY A 51 3.63 21.61 -14.78
C GLY A 51 2.73 20.55 -14.14
N MET A 52 3.03 19.26 -14.35
CA MET A 52 2.27 18.16 -13.77
C MET A 52 2.89 17.67 -12.46
N ARG A 53 2.07 17.04 -11.62
CA ARG A 53 2.48 16.39 -10.37
C ARG A 53 2.57 14.89 -10.58
N VAL A 54 3.45 14.22 -9.83
CA VAL A 54 3.64 12.76 -9.91
C VAL A 54 3.42 12.14 -8.54
N LEU A 55 2.53 11.15 -8.47
CA LEU A 55 2.35 10.29 -7.31
C LEU A 55 2.96 8.92 -7.63
N PHE A 56 3.53 8.25 -6.63
CA PHE A 56 3.86 6.83 -6.74
C PHE A 56 2.88 5.99 -5.93
N ASP A 57 2.54 4.84 -6.49
CA ASP A 57 1.69 3.88 -5.83
C ASP A 57 2.47 3.14 -4.75
N VAL A 58 1.85 2.96 -3.58
CA VAL A 58 2.35 2.09 -2.51
C VAL A 58 1.29 1.09 -2.10
N ASP A 59 1.68 -0.17 -1.90
CA ASP A 59 0.85 -1.23 -1.36
C ASP A 59 1.68 -2.04 -0.37
N TRP A 60 1.56 -1.65 0.90
CA TRP A 60 2.19 -2.35 2.02
C TRP A 60 1.22 -3.35 2.68
N THR A 61 0.10 -3.63 2.02
CA THR A 61 -0.96 -4.52 2.54
C THR A 61 -0.82 -5.92 1.97
N GLY A 62 -0.20 -6.09 0.80
CA GLY A 62 -0.19 -7.34 0.05
C GLY A 62 1.10 -8.17 0.09
N PHE A 63 1.86 -8.17 1.19
CA PHE A 63 3.05 -9.02 1.29
C PHE A 63 2.64 -10.50 1.38
N SER A 64 2.69 -11.20 0.25
CA SER A 64 2.50 -12.65 0.15
C SER A 64 3.84 -13.37 0.02
N ASN A 65 3.80 -14.71 -0.06
CA ASN A 65 4.98 -15.57 -0.22
C ASN A 65 5.82 -15.33 -1.49
N ALA A 66 5.34 -14.53 -2.44
CA ALA A 66 6.17 -14.09 -3.55
C ALA A 66 7.12 -12.92 -3.18
N SER A 67 6.85 -12.21 -2.07
CA SER A 67 7.70 -11.11 -1.61
C SER A 67 8.97 -11.61 -0.95
N VAL A 68 10.11 -10.99 -1.28
CA VAL A 68 11.40 -11.29 -0.62
C VAL A 68 11.39 -10.91 0.85
N PHE A 69 10.49 -10.02 1.27
CA PHE A 69 10.32 -9.68 2.67
C PHE A 69 9.56 -10.76 3.41
N TYR A 70 8.52 -11.33 2.80
CA TYR A 70 7.73 -12.39 3.41
C TYR A 70 8.58 -13.63 3.70
N ASP A 71 9.43 -14.02 2.75
CA ASP A 71 10.32 -15.18 2.86
C ASP A 71 11.78 -14.80 3.12
N TYR A 72 12.02 -13.71 3.89
CA TYR A 72 13.37 -13.22 4.14
C TYR A 72 14.26 -14.24 4.88
N ASP A 73 13.65 -15.19 5.60
CA ASP A 73 14.30 -16.27 6.33
C ASP A 73 14.35 -17.61 5.56
N GLN A 74 13.86 -17.63 4.31
CA GLN A 74 13.81 -18.80 3.42
C GLN A 74 13.01 -20.00 3.96
N SER A 75 12.10 -19.77 4.91
CA SER A 75 11.25 -20.84 5.46
C SER A 75 9.96 -21.09 4.66
N GLY A 76 9.64 -20.24 3.69
CA GLY A 76 8.41 -20.27 2.90
C GLY A 76 7.20 -19.69 3.62
N HIS A 77 7.37 -19.14 4.82
CA HIS A 77 6.36 -18.48 5.64
C HIS A 77 7.03 -17.47 6.59
N PRO A 78 6.36 -16.41 7.07
CA PRO A 78 6.96 -15.49 8.02
C PRO A 78 7.08 -16.23 9.35
N SER A 79 8.29 -16.64 9.72
CA SER A 79 8.49 -17.28 11.02
C SER A 79 8.45 -16.23 12.15
N SER A 80 8.32 -16.69 13.39
CA SER A 80 8.42 -15.83 14.58
C SER A 80 9.81 -15.18 14.77
N TYR A 81 10.78 -15.46 13.89
CA TYR A 81 12.16 -14.97 13.99
C TYR A 81 12.39 -13.57 13.42
N GLY A 82 11.34 -12.82 13.02
CA GLY A 82 11.48 -11.53 12.33
C GLY A 82 10.72 -10.34 12.92
N PRO A 83 11.27 -9.11 12.82
CA PRO A 83 10.58 -7.86 13.17
C PRO A 83 9.67 -7.33 12.05
N LEU A 84 9.60 -8.02 10.90
CA LEU A 84 8.99 -7.46 9.70
C LEU A 84 7.45 -7.51 9.72
N PHE A 85 6.89 -8.55 10.34
CA PHE A 85 5.46 -8.83 10.28
C PHE A 85 4.83 -9.06 11.65
N GLU A 86 3.59 -8.62 11.81
CA GLU A 86 2.79 -8.85 13.01
C GLU A 86 2.68 -10.36 13.27
N PRO A 87 2.78 -10.81 14.52
CA PRO A 87 2.49 -12.20 14.85
C PRO A 87 0.99 -12.44 14.71
N GLY A 88 0.58 -13.48 13.99
CA GLY A 88 -0.84 -13.78 13.82
C GLY A 88 -1.13 -14.58 12.57
N GLU A 89 -2.42 -14.76 12.30
CA GLU A 89 -2.92 -15.44 11.11
C GLU A 89 -2.77 -14.56 9.86
N GLU A 90 -2.42 -15.21 8.75
CA GLU A 90 -2.48 -14.60 7.43
C GLU A 90 -3.92 -14.20 7.08
N TYR A 91 -4.07 -13.16 6.27
CA TYR A 91 -5.37 -12.73 5.75
C TYR A 91 -5.39 -12.77 4.23
N ARG A 92 -6.60 -12.83 3.66
CA ARG A 92 -6.76 -12.70 2.22
C ARG A 92 -6.76 -11.23 1.83
N TYR A 93 -5.85 -10.89 0.94
CA TYR A 93 -5.81 -9.62 0.24
C TYR A 93 -5.57 -9.91 -1.24
N ASN A 94 -6.50 -9.44 -2.09
CA ASN A 94 -6.63 -9.92 -3.47
C ASN A 94 -6.75 -11.47 -3.52
N ALA A 95 -6.19 -12.13 -4.53
CA ALA A 95 -6.20 -13.59 -4.61
C ALA A 95 -5.18 -14.30 -3.70
N HIS A 96 -4.45 -13.57 -2.84
CA HIS A 96 -3.31 -14.09 -2.09
C HIS A 96 -3.52 -14.11 -0.58
N LEU A 97 -2.86 -15.05 0.10
CA LEU A 97 -2.61 -14.95 1.54
C LEU A 97 -1.49 -13.93 1.75
N SER A 98 -1.70 -13.01 2.67
CA SER A 98 -0.79 -11.91 2.97
C SER A 98 -0.56 -11.83 4.47
N GLN A 99 0.63 -11.32 4.83
CA GLN A 99 0.99 -11.03 6.20
C GLN A 99 1.11 -9.52 6.44
N LYS A 100 0.62 -9.10 7.60
CA LYS A 100 0.53 -7.70 7.99
C LYS A 100 1.90 -7.19 8.46
N PRO A 101 2.45 -6.12 7.88
CA PRO A 101 3.75 -5.59 8.29
C PRO A 101 3.70 -4.92 9.66
N ARG A 102 4.80 -4.97 10.42
CA ARG A 102 4.95 -4.18 11.66
C ARG A 102 5.41 -2.77 11.34
N LEU A 103 4.46 -1.85 11.20
CA LEU A 103 4.77 -0.47 10.84
C LEU A 103 4.82 0.48 12.03
N THR A 104 5.06 0.02 13.26
CA THR A 104 5.35 0.93 14.38
C THR A 104 6.78 1.46 14.30
N GLU A 105 7.02 2.70 14.76
CA GLU A 105 8.27 3.44 14.52
C GLU A 105 9.56 2.72 14.98
N ASP A 106 9.44 1.84 15.97
CA ASP A 106 10.52 1.06 16.55
C ASP A 106 10.85 -0.25 15.79
N GLN A 107 10.13 -0.54 14.69
CA GLN A 107 10.24 -1.80 13.97
C GLN A 107 11.01 -1.64 12.66
N ALA A 108 11.69 -2.71 12.25
CA ALA A 108 12.51 -2.71 11.04
C ALA A 108 11.68 -2.44 9.77
N MET A 109 10.45 -2.96 9.70
CA MET A 109 9.59 -2.72 8.53
C MET A 109 9.16 -1.25 8.41
N PHE A 110 8.99 -0.54 9.54
CA PHE A 110 8.79 0.91 9.50
C PHE A 110 10.01 1.65 8.93
N SER A 111 11.22 1.23 9.28
CA SER A 111 12.44 1.83 8.73
C SER A 111 12.54 1.64 7.20
N LEU A 112 12.14 0.48 6.69
CA LEU A 112 12.07 0.19 5.24
C LEU A 112 11.00 1.05 4.55
N PHE A 113 9.82 1.14 5.16
CA PHE A 113 8.72 1.99 4.69
C PHE A 113 9.14 3.47 4.63
N ALA A 114 9.69 4.00 5.72
CA ALA A 114 10.19 5.37 5.82
C ALA A 114 11.28 5.65 4.77
N SER A 115 12.27 4.76 4.64
CA SER A 115 13.34 4.90 3.66
C SER A 115 12.81 4.90 2.22
N THR A 116 11.78 4.09 1.93
CA THR A 116 11.11 4.08 0.63
C THR A 116 10.42 5.41 0.36
N LEU A 117 9.66 5.95 1.32
CA LEU A 117 9.02 7.26 1.16
C LEU A 117 10.03 8.39 0.97
N ASP A 118 11.09 8.40 1.75
CA ASP A 118 12.15 9.41 1.67
C ASP A 118 12.89 9.35 0.32
N ALA A 119 13.22 8.15 -0.17
CA ALA A 119 13.91 7.97 -1.44
C ALA A 119 13.06 8.44 -2.63
N PHE A 120 11.75 8.16 -2.60
CA PHE A 120 10.86 8.53 -3.69
C PHE A 120 10.49 10.02 -3.65
N THR A 121 10.19 10.59 -2.49
CA THR A 121 9.77 11.99 -2.41
C THR A 121 10.92 12.99 -2.41
N GLY A 122 12.08 12.62 -1.85
CA GLY A 122 13.27 13.48 -1.83
C GLY A 122 14.09 13.36 -3.13
N PRO A 123 15.00 12.37 -3.24
CA PRO A 123 15.89 12.22 -4.39
C PRO A 123 15.22 12.09 -5.77
N LEU A 124 14.11 11.34 -5.85
CA LEU A 124 13.39 11.12 -7.12
C LEU A 124 12.35 12.21 -7.41
N GLY A 125 11.97 13.01 -6.41
CA GLY A 125 11.09 14.16 -6.58
C GLY A 125 9.61 13.83 -6.76
N PHE A 126 9.14 12.65 -6.36
CA PHE A 126 7.69 12.39 -6.35
C PHE A 126 6.98 13.37 -5.40
N ASP A 127 5.83 13.87 -5.82
CA ASP A 127 5.05 14.85 -5.07
C ASP A 127 4.23 14.22 -3.94
N GLY A 128 4.02 12.91 -4.00
CA GLY A 128 3.22 12.21 -3.01
C GLY A 128 3.02 10.74 -3.28
N VAL A 129 2.12 10.16 -2.50
CA VAL A 129 1.79 8.73 -2.54
C VAL A 129 0.34 8.50 -2.91
N TYR A 130 0.11 7.36 -3.54
CA TYR A 130 -1.19 6.72 -3.65
C TYR A 130 -1.17 5.38 -2.92
N TRP A 131 -1.74 5.30 -1.72
CA TRP A 131 -1.67 4.12 -0.86
C TRP A 131 -2.88 3.21 -1.01
N LYS A 132 -2.65 2.00 -1.53
CA LYS A 132 -3.66 0.97 -1.75
C LYS A 132 -3.94 0.14 -0.51
N GLY A 133 -5.14 -0.43 -0.43
CA GLY A 133 -5.48 -1.46 0.55
C GLY A 133 -5.43 -1.02 2.01
N LEU A 134 -5.65 0.26 2.33
CA LEU A 134 -5.55 0.76 3.71
C LEU A 134 -6.53 0.07 4.68
N LEU A 135 -7.71 -0.31 4.17
CA LEU A 135 -8.71 -1.04 4.95
C LEU A 135 -8.18 -2.36 5.49
N CYS A 136 -7.55 -3.16 4.62
CA CYS A 136 -6.97 -4.44 5.00
C CYS A 136 -5.71 -4.29 5.86
N LEU A 137 -4.97 -3.20 5.66
CA LEU A 137 -3.86 -2.86 6.57
C LEU A 137 -4.37 -2.61 7.99
N ARG A 138 -5.47 -1.86 8.15
CA ARG A 138 -5.97 -1.46 9.48
C ARG A 138 -6.95 -2.43 10.14
N LEU A 139 -7.54 -3.39 9.42
CA LEU A 139 -8.48 -4.37 9.99
C LEU A 139 -7.86 -5.77 10.09
N ASP A 140 -8.06 -6.43 11.24
CA ASP A 140 -7.66 -7.81 11.47
C ASP A 140 -8.85 -8.72 11.18
N GLY A 141 -8.78 -9.44 10.05
CA GLY A 141 -9.82 -10.40 9.65
C GLY A 141 -9.66 -10.89 8.22
N ALA A 142 -10.03 -12.15 7.97
CA ALA A 142 -9.93 -12.79 6.65
C ALA A 142 -10.79 -12.15 5.54
N ARG A 143 -11.72 -11.25 5.91
CA ARG A 143 -12.61 -10.51 5.01
C ARG A 143 -12.49 -9.00 5.18
N CYS A 144 -11.29 -8.53 5.51
CA CYS A 144 -10.98 -7.11 5.70
C CYS A 144 -11.42 -6.24 4.53
N ALA A 145 -11.31 -6.72 3.28
CA ALA A 145 -11.76 -6.01 2.08
C ALA A 145 -13.27 -5.72 2.04
N HIS A 146 -14.06 -6.40 2.88
CA HIS A 146 -15.49 -6.17 3.08
C HIS A 146 -15.79 -5.45 4.40
N GLY A 147 -14.80 -4.75 4.98
CA GLY A 147 -14.92 -4.05 6.26
C GLY A 147 -15.07 -4.96 7.47
N GLN A 148 -14.77 -6.26 7.36
CA GLN A 148 -14.87 -7.21 8.47
C GLN A 148 -13.53 -7.36 9.20
N GLY A 149 -13.58 -7.21 10.53
CA GLY A 149 -12.42 -7.40 11.40
C GLY A 149 -12.44 -6.43 12.57
N SER A 150 -11.62 -6.69 13.59
CA SER A 150 -11.32 -5.67 14.60
C SER A 150 -10.29 -4.70 14.04
N GLU A 151 -10.34 -3.43 14.44
CA GLU A 151 -9.30 -2.49 14.05
C GLU A 151 -7.99 -2.81 14.78
N ASN A 152 -6.90 -2.91 14.02
CA ASN A 152 -5.55 -3.04 14.54
C ASN A 152 -5.11 -1.69 15.11
N ALA A 153 -5.11 -1.57 16.44
CA ALA A 153 -4.87 -0.29 17.12
C ALA A 153 -3.50 0.31 16.81
N ALA A 154 -2.46 -0.51 16.67
CA ALA A 154 -1.10 -0.06 16.39
C ALA A 154 -0.98 0.53 14.98
N LEU A 155 -1.52 -0.16 13.97
CA LEU A 155 -1.51 0.35 12.59
C LEU A 155 -2.47 1.53 12.41
N ALA A 156 -3.63 1.52 13.05
CA ALA A 156 -4.52 2.68 13.03
C ALA A 156 -3.87 3.92 13.67
N ALA A 157 -3.06 3.74 14.71
CA ALA A 157 -2.29 4.83 15.30
C ALA A 157 -1.18 5.33 14.36
N MET A 158 -0.42 4.43 13.73
CA MET A 158 0.57 4.81 12.71
C MET A 158 -0.07 5.56 11.54
N LEU A 159 -1.17 5.05 10.98
CA LEU A 159 -1.83 5.68 9.84
C LEU A 159 -2.30 7.11 10.16
N ARG A 160 -2.69 7.38 11.41
CA ARG A 160 -3.04 8.74 11.85
C ARG A 160 -1.85 9.67 11.98
N SER A 161 -0.67 9.16 12.29
CA SER A 161 0.53 9.98 12.39
C SER A 161 1.22 10.19 11.05
N VAL A 162 0.98 9.31 10.06
CA VAL A 162 1.80 9.23 8.85
C VAL A 162 1.93 10.55 8.07
N VAL A 163 0.83 11.28 7.89
CA VAL A 163 0.84 12.56 7.16
C VAL A 163 1.71 13.61 7.89
N GLY A 164 1.68 13.61 9.22
CA GLY A 164 2.51 14.50 10.03
C GLY A 164 3.95 14.02 10.18
N HIS A 165 4.18 12.71 10.12
CA HIS A 165 5.49 12.09 10.27
C HIS A 165 6.38 12.29 9.04
N PHE A 166 5.79 12.33 7.83
CA PHE A 166 6.53 12.47 6.57
C PHE A 166 6.18 13.78 5.84
N PRO A 167 6.70 14.94 6.30
CA PRO A 167 6.37 16.25 5.72
C PRO A 167 6.88 16.44 4.28
N ALA A 168 7.83 15.61 3.81
CA ALA A 168 8.29 15.61 2.42
C ALA A 168 7.23 15.07 1.45
N VAL A 169 6.31 14.22 1.92
CA VAL A 169 5.18 13.71 1.15
C VAL A 169 4.09 14.76 1.12
N ARG A 170 4.00 15.51 0.02
CA ARG A 170 3.10 16.68 -0.09
C ARG A 170 1.66 16.29 -0.40
N LEU A 171 1.47 15.16 -1.07
CA LEU A 171 0.16 14.67 -1.51
C LEU A 171 -0.05 13.24 -0.98
N TRP A 172 -1.19 13.04 -0.33
CA TRP A 172 -1.58 11.74 0.23
C TRP A 172 -2.91 11.35 -0.38
N PHE A 173 -2.90 10.31 -1.20
CA PHE A 173 -4.07 9.72 -1.81
C PHE A 173 -4.13 8.26 -1.38
N GLY A 174 -5.31 7.64 -1.40
CA GLY A 174 -5.39 6.22 -1.08
C GLY A 174 -6.71 5.55 -1.38
N GLU A 175 -6.72 4.26 -1.10
CA GLU A 175 -7.87 3.36 -1.24
C GLU A 175 -8.23 2.81 0.15
N ASP A 176 -9.47 3.05 0.55
CA ASP A 176 -10.13 2.41 1.70
C ASP A 176 -11.44 1.79 1.18
N ASP A 177 -12.49 1.65 2.01
CA ASP A 177 -13.78 1.07 1.59
C ASP A 177 -14.81 2.09 1.08
N ASP A 178 -14.40 3.31 0.77
CA ASP A 178 -15.31 4.47 0.56
C ASP A 178 -16.33 4.72 1.66
N ASN A 179 -16.06 4.24 2.87
CA ASN A 179 -17.02 4.24 3.96
C ASN A 179 -18.29 3.41 3.63
N LEU A 180 -18.24 2.51 2.64
CA LEU A 180 -19.33 1.59 2.30
C LEU A 180 -19.65 0.65 3.47
N HIS A 181 -18.66 0.36 4.31
CA HIS A 181 -18.81 -0.42 5.51
C HIS A 181 -18.63 0.43 6.76
N ALA A 182 -19.10 1.67 6.76
CA ALA A 182 -19.12 2.55 7.92
C ALA A 182 -19.74 1.85 9.14
N THR A 183 -18.89 1.26 9.98
CA THR A 183 -19.28 0.71 11.26
C THR A 183 -18.92 1.74 12.33
N THR A 184 -19.81 1.93 13.28
CA THR A 184 -19.57 2.77 14.47
C THR A 184 -18.49 2.20 15.41
N ARG A 185 -17.83 1.10 15.03
CA ARG A 185 -16.83 0.40 15.83
C ARG A 185 -15.39 0.71 15.45
N HIS A 186 -15.13 1.31 14.28
CA HIS A 186 -13.78 1.62 13.82
C HIS A 186 -13.42 3.05 14.17
N SER A 187 -12.17 3.31 14.56
CA SER A 187 -11.79 4.67 14.94
C SER A 187 -11.50 5.54 13.71
N ILE A 188 -11.03 4.95 12.60
CA ILE A 188 -10.91 5.65 11.32
C ILE A 188 -12.20 5.46 10.52
N GLN A 189 -12.95 6.54 10.32
CA GLN A 189 -14.25 6.55 9.64
C GLN A 189 -14.11 6.90 8.16
N ASN A 190 -13.17 7.80 7.83
CA ASN A 190 -12.93 8.25 6.46
C ASN A 190 -11.51 8.80 6.33
N ILE A 191 -10.70 8.24 5.43
CA ILE A 191 -9.28 8.60 5.33
C ILE A 191 -9.02 10.07 4.96
N VAL A 192 -9.97 10.73 4.27
CA VAL A 192 -9.84 12.14 3.87
C VAL A 192 -10.21 13.14 4.97
N ASP A 193 -10.90 12.69 6.02
CA ASP A 193 -11.24 13.58 7.13
C ASP A 193 -9.98 13.92 7.92
N ALA A 194 -10.01 15.04 8.66
CA ALA A 194 -8.90 15.41 9.53
C ALA A 194 -8.70 14.36 10.64
N VAL A 195 -7.47 14.20 11.13
CA VAL A 195 -7.14 13.24 12.21
C VAL A 195 -8.03 13.45 13.45
N GLY A 196 -8.27 14.70 13.83
CA GLY A 196 -9.14 15.05 14.97
C GLY A 196 -10.64 14.78 14.74
N GLN A 197 -11.05 14.45 13.52
CA GLN A 197 -12.43 14.11 13.14
C GLN A 197 -12.60 12.62 12.82
N GLY A 198 -11.61 11.79 13.14
CA GLY A 198 -11.65 10.36 12.86
C GLY A 198 -11.19 9.98 11.45
N GLY A 199 -10.39 10.81 10.79
CA GLY A 199 -9.74 10.47 9.52
C GLY A 199 -8.22 10.35 9.60
N LEU A 200 -7.56 10.38 8.43
CA LEU A 200 -6.10 10.30 8.29
C LEU A 200 -5.48 11.60 7.77
N GLY A 201 -6.28 12.58 7.34
CA GLY A 201 -5.80 13.81 6.70
C GLY A 201 -5.32 13.61 5.26
N PHE A 202 -5.78 12.58 4.56
CA PHE A 202 -5.46 12.39 3.14
C PHE A 202 -6.15 13.46 2.30
N HIS A 203 -5.53 13.82 1.17
CA HIS A 203 -6.03 14.85 0.26
C HIS A 203 -7.23 14.36 -0.54
N ALA A 204 -7.24 13.07 -0.90
CA ALA A 204 -8.36 12.42 -1.57
C ALA A 204 -8.28 10.90 -1.38
N LYS A 205 -9.37 10.23 -1.73
CA LYS A 205 -9.45 8.77 -1.85
C LYS A 205 -10.05 8.39 -3.18
N ARG A 206 -9.76 7.18 -3.66
CA ARG A 206 -10.42 6.63 -4.84
C ARG A 206 -11.87 6.26 -4.51
N ASP A 207 -12.79 6.71 -5.35
CA ASP A 207 -14.18 6.28 -5.33
C ASP A 207 -14.34 4.92 -6.04
N LEU A 208 -14.65 3.89 -5.26
CA LEU A 208 -14.95 2.51 -5.62
C LEU A 208 -16.46 2.31 -5.83
N ALA A 209 -17.33 3.27 -5.51
CA ALA A 209 -18.77 3.18 -5.73
C ALA A 209 -19.18 3.35 -7.21
N GLY A 210 -18.21 3.59 -8.11
CA GLY A 210 -18.45 4.05 -9.48
C GLY A 210 -18.25 3.07 -10.64
N PHE A 211 -17.88 1.80 -10.42
CA PHE A 211 -17.78 0.83 -11.53
C PHE A 211 -19.00 -0.11 -11.57
N PRO A 212 -20.00 0.12 -12.44
CA PRO A 212 -20.96 -0.91 -12.73
C PRO A 212 -20.20 -2.11 -13.32
N VAL A 213 -20.27 -3.24 -12.62
CA VAL A 213 -20.01 -4.55 -13.22
C VAL A 213 -21.06 -4.70 -14.32
N PHE A 214 -20.71 -4.40 -15.56
CA PHE A 214 -21.58 -4.76 -16.68
C PHE A 214 -21.70 -6.28 -16.65
N PRO A 215 -22.91 -6.85 -16.49
CA PRO A 215 -23.08 -8.28 -16.70
C PRO A 215 -22.68 -8.53 -18.15
N VAL A 216 -21.65 -9.35 -18.35
CA VAL A 216 -21.35 -9.91 -19.67
C VAL A 216 -22.56 -10.77 -20.03
N SER A 217 -23.48 -10.21 -20.81
CA SER A 217 -24.53 -10.99 -21.45
C SER A 217 -23.84 -11.86 -22.49
N HIS A 218 -23.72 -13.15 -22.20
CA HIS A 218 -23.46 -14.12 -23.26
C HIS A 218 -24.61 -14.05 -24.26
N ALA A 219 -24.28 -13.59 -25.47
CA ALA A 219 -25.06 -13.80 -26.68
C ALA A 219 -24.31 -14.83 -27.54
#